data_AF-A0A651I3X7-F1
#
_entry.id   AF-A0A651I3X7-F1
#
_cell.length_a   1.000
_cell.length_b   1.000
_cell.length_c   1.000
_cell.angle_alpha   90.00
_cell.angle_beta   90.00
_cell.angle_gamma   90.00
#
_symmetry.space_group_name_H-M   'P 1'
#
loop_
_entity.id
_entity.type
_entity.pdbx_description
1 polymer ?
#
loop_
_entity_poly.entity_id
_entity_poly.type
_entity_poly.pdbx_seq_one_letter_code
_entity_poly.pdbx_strand_id
1 'polypeptide(L)' 'MCLICNRPFKWRKKWERDWELVKYCSKRCRGIKIKS' A
#
# COMPACT_ATOMS: atom_id res chain seq x y z
N MET A 1 4.06 -2.17 -5.79
CA MET A 1 3.68 -3.36 -5.01
C MET A 1 3.68 -3.01 -3.53
N CYS A 2 2.88 -3.69 -2.70
CA CYS A 2 2.88 -3.45 -1.25
C CYS A 2 4.17 -3.96 -0.60
N LEU A 3 4.86 -3.11 0.16
CA LEU A 3 6.11 -3.46 0.85
C LEU A 3 5.97 -4.54 1.95
N ILE A 4 4.73 -4.85 2.38
CA ILE A 4 4.48 -5.80 3.46
C ILE A 4 4.05 -7.18 2.95
N CYS A 5 3.10 -7.20 2.01
CA CYS A 5 2.51 -8.44 1.52
C CYS A 5 2.92 -8.78 0.09
N ASN A 6 3.80 -7.97 -0.52
CA ASN A 6 4.29 -8.10 -1.89
C ASN A 6 3.21 -8.25 -2.97
N ARG A 7 1.99 -7.81 -2.67
CA ARG A 7 0.87 -7.87 -3.61
C ARG A 7 0.85 -6.65 -4.53
N PRO A 8 0.46 -6.82 -5.81
CA PRO A 8 0.24 -5.69 -6.70
C PRO A 8 -0.89 -4.81 -6.17
N PHE A 9 -0.73 -3.50 -6.28
CA PHE A 9 -1.82 -2.57 -5.99
C PHE A 9 -2.84 -2.69 -7.11
N LYS A 10 -4.10 -2.98 -6.78
CA LYS A 10 -5.19 -2.81 -7.73
C LYS A 10 -5.55 -1.33 -7.78
N TRP A 11 -5.62 -0.76 -8.98
CA TRP A 11 -6.03 0.62 -9.16
C TRP A 11 -7.41 0.86 -8.52
N ARG A 12 -7.54 1.96 -7.79
CA ARG A 12 -8.78 2.39 -7.12
C ARG A 12 -8.94 3.88 -7.38
N LYS A 13 -10.13 4.30 -7.81
CA LYS A 13 -10.46 5.71 -8.06
C LYS A 13 -10.17 6.63 -6.86
N LYS A 14 -10.30 6.11 -5.63
CA LYS A 14 -9.95 6.82 -4.39
C LYS A 14 -8.46 7.25 -4.31
N TRP A 15 -7.60 6.58 -5.05
CA TRP A 15 -6.16 6.82 -5.03
C TRP A 15 -5.67 7.72 -6.17
N GLU A 16 -6.55 8.22 -7.02
CA GLU A 16 -6.17 9.04 -8.19
C GLU A 16 -5.28 10.24 -7.83
N ARG A 17 -5.55 10.89 -6.70
CA ARG A 17 -4.81 12.08 -6.25
C ARG A 17 -3.49 11.78 -5.52
N ASP A 18 -3.39 10.61 -4.90
CA ASP A 18 -2.29 10.24 -4.00
C ASP A 18 -1.56 8.98 -4.49
N TRP A 19 -1.76 8.58 -5.74
CA TRP A 19 -1.30 7.29 -6.28
C TRP A 19 0.20 7.10 -6.09
N GLU A 20 0.97 8.18 -6.30
CA GLU A 20 2.43 8.19 -6.12
C GLU A 20 2.86 8.01 -4.66
N LEU A 21 2.00 8.35 -3.70
CA LEU A 21 2.24 8.21 -2.27
C LEU A 21 1.74 6.86 -1.71
N VAL A 22 1.04 6.03 -2.51
CA VAL A 22 0.53 4.72 -2.08
C VAL A 22 1.65 3.70 -1.94
N LYS A 23 2.18 3.56 -0.72
CA LYS A 23 3.21 2.56 -0.36
C LYS A 23 2.64 1.22 0.14
N TYR A 24 1.37 1.19 0.53
CA TYR A 24 0.73 0.04 1.18
C TYR A 24 -0.67 -0.23 0.64
N CYS A 25 -1.04 -1.51 0.49
CA CYS A 25 -2.29 -1.89 -0.19
C CYS A 25 -3.52 -1.74 0.70
N SER A 26 -3.29 -1.62 2.02
CA SER A 26 -4.33 -1.55 3.03
C SER A 26 -3.79 -0.87 4.28
N LYS A 27 -4.70 -0.33 5.10
CA LYS A 27 -4.35 0.20 6.43
C LYS A 27 -3.67 -0.84 7.31
N ARG A 28 -4.06 -2.11 7.16
CA ARG A 28 -3.42 -3.25 7.84
C ARG A 28 -1.93 -3.33 7.50
N CYS A 29 -1.56 -3.26 6.22
CA CYS A 29 -0.16 -3.23 5.80
C CYS A 29 0.56 -1.97 6.31
N ARG A 30 -0.09 -0.79 6.26
CA ARG A 30 0.51 0.44 6.79
C ARG A 30 0.88 0.36 8.28
N GLY A 31 0.10 -0.38 9.08
CA GLY A 31 0.35 -0.57 10.51
C GLY A 31 1.35 -1.68 10.86
N ILE A 32 1.75 -2.51 9.89
CA ILE A 32 2.74 -3.56 10.13
C ILE A 32 4.12 -2.92 10.09
N LYS A 33 4.79 -2.86 11.24
CA LYS A 33 6.23 -2.63 11.30
C LYS A 33 6.91 -3.92 10.85
N ILE A 34 7.59 -3.89 9.69
CA ILE A 34 8.55 -4.94 9.33
C ILE A 34 9.57 -4.95 10.48
N LYS A 35 9.55 -5.99 11.32
CA LYS A 35 10.63 -6.20 12.30
C LYS A 35 11.88 -6.58 11.51
N SER A 36 12.97 -5.86 11.79
CA SER A 36 14.29 -6.02 11.17
C SER A 36 14.91 -7.37 11.47
#